data_AF-A0A951MS40-F1
#
_entry.id   AF-A0A951MS40-F1
#
_cell.length_a   1.000
_cell.length_b   1.000
_cell.length_c   1.000
_cell.angle_alpha   90.00
_cell.angle_beta   90.00
_cell.angle_gamma   90.00
#
_symmetry.space_group_name_H-M   'P 1'
#
loop_
_entity.id
_entity.type
_entity.pdbx_description
1 polymer ?
#
loop_
_entity_poly.entity_id
_entity_poly.type
_entity_poly.pdbx_seq_one_letter_code
_entity_poly.pdbx_strand_id
1 'polypeptide(L)'
;MNRETKRMLQRQGQLGPDGEAARPKPKQTSRPAPAPNRERTSPKQYLREVRSELRKVAWPSRAEVSRYSVIVLVTLVILTTFIFALDYLFAQSVFFLFGG
;
A
#
# COMPACT_ATOMS: atom_id res chain seq x y z
N MET A 1 -41.79 63.61 -23.16
CA MET A 1 -41.37 62.23 -22.80
C MET A 1 -39.99 62.33 -22.15
N ASN A 2 -39.94 62.11 -20.83
CA ASN A 2 -38.94 62.70 -19.92
C ASN A 2 -37.55 62.08 -20.01
N ARG A 3 -36.53 62.94 -19.97
CA ARG A 3 -35.10 62.61 -20.02
C ARG A 3 -34.62 61.78 -18.82
N GLU A 4 -35.40 61.76 -17.74
CA GLU A 4 -35.08 61.03 -16.51
C GLU A 4 -35.35 59.53 -16.61
N THR A 5 -36.41 59.13 -17.32
CA THR A 5 -36.73 57.71 -17.56
C THR A 5 -35.59 57.01 -18.31
N LYS A 6 -34.97 57.72 -19.26
CA LYS A 6 -33.82 57.23 -20.03
C LYS A 6 -32.56 57.02 -19.16
N ARG A 7 -32.36 57.86 -18.14
CA ARG A 7 -31.20 57.74 -17.23
C ARG A 7 -31.37 56.61 -16.21
N MET A 8 -32.60 56.30 -15.80
CA MET A 8 -32.88 55.18 -14.91
C MET A 8 -32.65 53.82 -15.58
N LEU A 9 -33.06 53.67 -16.85
CA LEU A 9 -32.79 52.44 -17.62
C LEU A 9 -31.29 52.23 -17.87
N GLN A 10 -30.51 53.31 -17.97
CA GLN A 10 -29.06 53.23 -18.16
C GLN A 10 -28.31 52.93 -16.85
N ARG A 11 -28.78 53.46 -15.70
CA ARG A 11 -28.27 53.10 -14.36
C ARG A 11 -28.54 51.63 -13.99
N GLN A 12 -29.59 51.02 -14.54
CA GLN A 12 -29.88 49.59 -14.37
C GLN A 12 -29.01 48.67 -15.26
N GLY A 13 -28.06 49.21 -16.03
CA GLY A 13 -27.04 48.42 -16.73
C GLY A 13 -27.56 47.53 -17.85
N GLN A 14 -28.74 47.80 -18.41
CA GLN A 14 -29.35 46.99 -19.48
C GLN A 14 -29.21 47.58 -20.91
N LEU A 15 -28.45 48.65 -21.07
CA LEU A 15 -28.21 49.28 -22.37
C LEU A 15 -26.71 49.39 -22.64
N GLY A 16 -26.23 48.60 -23.61
CA GLY A 16 -24.91 48.76 -24.19
C GLY A 16 -24.79 50.08 -24.97
N PRO A 17 -23.56 50.52 -25.30
CA PRO A 17 -23.30 51.81 -25.95
C PRO A 17 -24.02 52.03 -27.29
N ASP A 18 -24.55 50.97 -27.90
CA ASP A 18 -25.17 51.01 -29.24
C ASP A 18 -26.70 50.81 -29.24
N GLY A 19 -27.36 50.82 -28.07
CA GLY A 19 -28.83 50.87 -27.99
C GLY A 19 -29.58 49.54 -28.23
N GLU A 20 -28.90 48.39 -28.21
CA GLU A 20 -29.54 47.08 -28.27
C GLU A 20 -29.83 46.53 -26.86
N ALA A 21 -31.01 45.92 -26.68
CA ALA A 21 -31.44 45.33 -25.42
C ALA A 21 -30.42 44.28 -24.95
N ALA A 22 -29.88 44.46 -23.74
CA ALA A 22 -28.92 43.52 -23.18
C ALA A 22 -29.53 42.11 -23.10
N ARG A 23 -29.09 41.22 -24.00
CA ARG A 23 -29.41 39.80 -23.92
C ARG A 23 -28.97 39.29 -22.55
N PRO A 24 -29.84 38.61 -21.79
CA PRO A 24 -29.45 38.08 -20.50
C PRO A 24 -28.35 37.05 -20.75
N LYS A 25 -27.12 37.34 -20.32
CA LYS A 25 -26.08 36.31 -20.25
C LYS A 25 -26.64 35.18 -19.37
N PRO A 26 -26.64 33.92 -19.83
CA PRO A 26 -27.16 32.84 -19.01
C PRO A 26 -26.37 32.84 -17.71
N LYS A 27 -27.09 32.97 -16.58
CA LYS A 27 -26.52 32.75 -15.25
C LYS A 27 -25.92 31.35 -15.28
N GLN A 28 -24.59 31.32 -15.36
CA GLN A 28 -23.80 30.12 -15.17
C GLN A 28 -24.09 29.70 -13.72
N THR A 29 -25.07 28.83 -13.56
CA THR A 29 -25.32 28.12 -12.31
C THR A 29 -23.98 27.48 -11.96
N SER A 30 -23.36 28.01 -10.92
CA SER A 30 -22.16 27.45 -10.32
C SER A 30 -22.50 26.02 -9.93
N ARG A 31 -22.15 25.10 -10.82
CA ARG A 31 -22.26 23.67 -10.63
C ARG A 31 -21.55 23.36 -9.30
N PRO A 32 -22.19 22.67 -8.34
CA PRO A 32 -21.55 22.37 -7.07
C PRO A 32 -20.23 21.65 -7.36
N ALA A 33 -19.13 22.14 -6.78
CA ALA A 33 -17.81 21.56 -6.96
C ALA A 33 -17.88 20.07 -6.61
N PRO A 34 -17.28 19.18 -7.42
CA PRO A 34 -17.30 17.75 -7.13
C PRO A 34 -16.65 17.50 -5.77
N ALA A 35 -17.33 16.74 -4.91
CA ALA A 35 -16.83 16.37 -3.60
C ALA A 35 -15.42 15.74 -3.73
N PRO A 36 -14.47 16.08 -2.84
CA PRO A 36 -13.13 15.54 -2.92
C PRO A 36 -13.22 14.02 -2.80
N ASN A 37 -12.79 13.33 -3.86
CA ASN A 37 -12.63 11.89 -3.87
C ASN A 37 -11.66 11.55 -2.75
N ARG A 38 -12.15 11.03 -1.61
CA ARG A 38 -11.29 10.50 -0.56
C ARG A 38 -10.54 9.34 -1.18
N GLU A 39 -9.32 9.61 -1.64
CA GLU A 39 -8.36 8.61 -2.11
C GLU A 39 -8.11 7.63 -0.96
N ARG A 40 -8.93 6.60 -0.87
CA ARG A 40 -8.62 5.40 -0.10
C ARG A 40 -7.33 4.87 -0.72
N THR A 41 -6.32 4.62 0.11
CA THR A 41 -5.05 4.04 -0.35
C THR A 41 -5.36 2.80 -1.17
N SER A 42 -5.03 2.86 -2.46
CA SER A 42 -5.27 1.72 -3.34
C SER A 42 -4.38 0.54 -2.91
N PRO A 43 -4.83 -0.72 -3.05
CA PRO A 43 -3.99 -1.89 -2.73
C PRO A 43 -2.64 -1.88 -3.46
N LYS A 44 -2.60 -1.31 -4.67
CA LYS A 44 -1.37 -1.12 -5.45
C LYS A 44 -0.39 -0.15 -4.78
N GLN A 45 -0.89 0.93 -4.18
CA GLN A 45 -0.08 1.88 -3.43
C GLN A 45 0.46 1.25 -2.14
N TYR A 46 -0.37 0.51 -1.41
CA TYR A 46 0.05 -0.22 -0.21
C TYR A 46 1.18 -1.22 -0.49
N LEU A 47 1.08 -2.03 -1.56
CA LEU A 47 2.16 -2.96 -1.93
C LEU A 47 3.46 -2.24 -2.30
N ARG A 48 3.37 -1.06 -2.91
CA ARG A 48 4.54 -0.23 -3.21
C ARG A 48 5.21 0.27 -1.94
N GLU A 49 4.42 0.70 -0.95
CA GLU A 49 4.88 1.12 0.37
C GLU A 49 5.53 -0.06 1.12
N VAL A 50 4.91 -1.24 1.15
CA VAL A 50 5.47 -2.46 1.75
C VAL A 50 6.80 -2.84 1.10
N ARG A 51 6.89 -2.83 -0.24
CA ARG A 51 8.16 -3.12 -0.92
C ARG A 51 9.24 -2.07 -0.61
N SER A 52 8.87 -0.81 -0.42
CA SER A 52 9.82 0.23 -0.02
C SER A 52 10.35 0.01 1.40
N GLU A 53 9.51 -0.49 2.31
CA GLU A 53 9.89 -0.81 3.69
C GLU A 53 10.72 -2.09 3.76
N LEU A 54 10.35 -3.13 3.01
CA LEU A 54 11.09 -4.39 2.91
C LEU A 54 12.52 -4.20 2.37
N ARG A 55 12.78 -3.14 1.60
CA ARG A 55 14.14 -2.79 1.15
C ARG A 55 15.03 -2.26 2.27
N LYS A 56 14.45 -1.79 3.39
CA LYS A 56 15.20 -1.39 4.59
C LYS A 56 15.62 -2.59 5.44
N VAL A 57 15.03 -3.76 5.20
CA VAL A 57 15.42 -4.99 5.89
C VAL A 57 16.79 -5.42 5.41
N ALA A 58 17.73 -5.55 6.33
CA ALA A 58 19.04 -6.10 6.07
C ALA A 58 18.90 -7.61 5.85
N TRP A 59 18.71 -8.02 4.60
CA TRP A 59 18.72 -9.43 4.24
C TRP A 59 20.15 -9.97 4.33
N PRO A 60 20.35 -11.12 4.97
CA PRO A 60 21.67 -11.70 5.14
C PRO A 60 22.31 -12.02 3.78
N SER A 61 23.64 -11.99 3.74
CA SER A 61 24.36 -12.39 2.53
C SER A 61 24.17 -13.89 2.28
N ARG A 62 24.24 -14.32 1.00
CA ARG A 62 24.16 -15.75 0.65
C ARG A 62 25.23 -16.58 1.36
N ALA A 63 26.40 -15.99 1.59
CA ALA A 63 27.51 -16.63 2.30
C ALA A 63 27.20 -16.83 3.79
N GLU A 64 26.54 -15.86 4.42
CA GLU A 64 26.13 -15.95 5.82
C GLU A 64 25.05 -17.03 6.02
N VAL A 65 24.03 -17.04 5.15
CA VAL A 65 23.00 -18.09 5.16
C VAL A 65 23.65 -19.47 5.00
N SER A 66 24.55 -19.63 4.03
CA SER A 66 25.25 -20.90 3.83
C SER A 66 26.07 -21.33 5.04
N ARG A 67 26.78 -20.41 5.69
CA ARG A 67 27.58 -20.70 6.89
C ARG A 67 26.71 -21.21 8.03
N TYR A 68 25.60 -20.52 8.33
CA TYR A 68 24.69 -20.97 9.38
C TYR A 68 24.00 -22.28 9.01
N SER A 69 23.62 -22.49 7.75
CA SER A 69 23.06 -23.77 7.29
C SER A 69 24.04 -24.92 7.47
N VAL A 70 25.34 -24.73 7.18
CA VAL A 70 26.35 -25.79 7.38
C VAL A 70 26.50 -26.13 8.86
N ILE A 71 26.53 -25.15 9.75
CA ILE A 71 26.61 -25.39 11.20
C ILE A 71 25.41 -26.21 11.67
N VAL A 72 24.20 -25.85 11.25
CA VAL A 72 22.97 -26.59 11.59
C VAL A 72 23.03 -28.01 11.01
N LEU A 73 23.45 -28.17 9.76
CA LEU A 73 23.56 -29.48 9.10
C LEU A 73 24.52 -30.42 9.85
N VAL A 74 25.70 -29.93 10.22
CA VAL A 74 26.68 -30.70 11.00
C VAL A 74 26.11 -31.07 12.37
N THR A 75 25.45 -30.13 13.04
CA THR A 75 24.82 -30.37 14.34
C THR A 75 23.75 -31.45 14.24
N LEU A 76 22.91 -31.41 13.20
CA LEU A 76 21.89 -32.44 12.95
C LEU A 76 22.53 -33.81 12.73
N VAL A 77 23.57 -33.90 11.90
CA VAL A 77 24.29 -35.16 11.67
C VAL A 77 24.81 -35.75 12.98
N ILE A 78 25.47 -34.94 13.81
CA ILE A 78 26.01 -35.39 15.10
C ILE A 78 24.89 -35.90 16.01
N LEU A 79 23.82 -35.12 16.19
CA LEU A 79 22.71 -35.49 17.06
C LEU A 79 21.98 -36.75 16.55
N THR A 80 21.72 -36.83 15.25
CA THR A 80 21.07 -38.01 14.64
C THR A 80 21.94 -39.26 14.80
N THR A 81 23.25 -39.17 14.53
CA THR A 81 24.16 -40.30 14.74
C THR A 81 24.24 -40.71 16.21
N PHE A 82 24.27 -39.74 17.13
CA PHE A 82 24.30 -40.02 18.57
C PHE A 82 23.04 -40.74 19.04
N ILE A 83 21.85 -40.22 18.68
CA ILE A 83 20.57 -40.85 19.02
C ILE A 83 20.50 -42.26 18.41
N PHE A 84 20.83 -42.41 17.13
CA PHE A 84 20.85 -43.70 16.46
C PHE A 84 21.78 -44.71 17.15
N ALA A 85 22.97 -44.27 17.56
CA ALA A 85 23.91 -45.12 18.28
C ALA A 85 23.37 -45.57 19.64
N LEU A 86 22.73 -44.66 20.39
CA LEU A 86 22.08 -45.00 21.65
C LEU A 86 20.91 -45.96 21.46
N ASP A 87 20.05 -45.72 20.47
CA ASP A 87 18.93 -46.60 20.14
C ASP A 87 19.42 -48.01 19.79
N TYR A 88 20.49 -48.10 18.99
CA TYR A 88 21.12 -49.37 18.65
C TYR A 88 21.71 -50.08 19.88
N LEU A 89 22.43 -49.35 20.74
CA LEU A 89 23.01 -49.89 21.97
C LEU A 89 21.93 -50.39 22.92
N PHE A 90 20.84 -49.64 23.10
CA PHE A 90 19.72 -50.04 23.93
C PHE A 90 18.99 -51.25 23.37
N ALA A 91 18.74 -51.27 22.06
CA ALA A 91 18.12 -52.43 21.40
C ALA A 91 18.95 -53.70 21.64
N GLN A 92 20.27 -53.64 21.46
CA GLN A 92 21.15 -54.77 21.71
C GLN A 92 21.20 -55.17 23.19
N SER A 93 21.24 -54.19 24.10
CA SER A 93 21.26 -54.44 25.54
C SER A 93 19.97 -55.11 26.02
N VAL A 94 18.82 -54.64 25.55
CA VAL A 94 17.51 -55.23 25.87
C VAL A 94 17.40 -56.64 25.28
N PHE A 95 17.81 -56.83 24.02
CA PHE A 95 17.80 -58.16 23.40
C PHE A 95 18.71 -59.14 24.16
N PHE A 96 19.88 -58.71 24.60
CA PHE A 96 20.78 -59.56 25.40
C PHE A 96 20.19 -59.90 26.79
N LEU A 97 19.51 -58.96 27.44
CA LEU A 97 18.95 -59.15 28.79
C LEU A 97 17.65 -59.96 28.80
N PHE A 98 16.79 -59.82 27.79
CA PHE A 98 15.45 -60.42 27.75
C PHE A 98 15.24 -61.45 26.65
N GLY A 99 16.15 -61.52 25.66
CA GLY A 99 16.10 -62.43 24.52
C GLY A 99 17.13 -63.56 24.57
N GLY A 100 17.83 -63.70 25.70
CA GLY A 100 18.53 -64.93 26.09
C GLY A 100 17.58 -65.97 26.66
#